data_AF-A0A6N7PJU3-F1
#
_entry.id   AF-A0A6N7PJU3-F1
#
_cell.length_a   1.000
_cell.length_b   1.000
_cell.length_c   1.000
_cell.angle_alpha   90.00
_cell.angle_beta   90.00
_cell.angle_gamma   90.00
#
_symmetry.space_group_name_H-M   'P 1'
#
loop_
_entity.id
_entity.type
_entity.pdbx_description
1 polymer ?
#
loop_
_entity_poly.entity_id
_entity_poly.type
_entity_poly.pdbx_seq_one_letter_code
_entity_poly.pdbx_strand_id
1 'polypeptide(L)'
;MAPSMKEHEADVVIVGAGLAGLSAADALSRHGKSVVVLEARDRVGGRTLGREIGGRVLDLGGQWLGAGQKRLARLAAELEVSTFPTYHSGEKILVRDGRISTYAGTIPSLPVPGLVALHLALRKLDALAARLPEGRPLAAAEALAWDDQTLETATQVLISRADVRELFDAAVRVVFGAEPREISMLYFLAYLRAGGGLMRLVEIEGGAQERRFVGSAQELSIRLAARLGGAVVLSAPARRIEQDTRGVVVTADGVSVRARYAIVAVPPALAGRIEYRPLLPVVRDQLSQRMPMGSTVKCIALYDRPFWREAGLSGEAVTSTGPMSVVFDNGSHDGAVHSLLGFVVGQKARVFSERPAEERRAVVLGSLARMFGERALRPVEYVEHDWSTEEWTRGCPVGVMGPGVMTGVGRVLREPAGRIHWAGTETATEWTGYMEGALQSGERAASEVGARLEGAGRRE
;
A
#
# COMPACT_ATOMS: atom_id res chain seq x y z
N MET A 1 -26.89 19.02 25.59
CA MET A 1 -25.55 19.62 25.77
C MET A 1 -24.64 19.00 24.72
N ALA A 2 -23.96 19.80 23.91
CA ALA A 2 -22.87 19.27 23.09
C ALA A 2 -21.85 18.61 24.03
N PRO A 3 -21.31 17.41 23.72
CA PRO A 3 -20.29 16.80 24.55
C PRO A 3 -19.11 17.78 24.70
N SER A 4 -18.58 17.90 25.91
CA SER A 4 -17.39 18.72 26.18
C SER A 4 -16.23 18.19 25.33
N MET A 5 -15.62 19.06 24.54
CA MET A 5 -14.41 18.71 23.79
C MET A 5 -13.25 18.54 24.77
N LYS A 6 -12.49 17.44 24.66
CA LYS A 6 -11.24 17.27 25.40
C LYS A 6 -10.15 18.12 24.76
N GLU A 7 -9.37 18.82 25.57
CA GLU A 7 -8.24 19.63 25.11
C GLU A 7 -6.92 18.96 25.49
N HIS A 8 -6.00 18.86 24.53
CA HIS A 8 -4.64 18.36 24.75
C HIS A 8 -3.61 19.38 24.24
N GLU A 9 -2.43 19.37 24.85
CA GLU A 9 -1.25 20.09 24.38
C GLU A 9 -0.09 19.11 24.16
N ALA A 10 0.68 19.34 23.09
CA ALA A 10 1.87 18.54 22.77
C ALA A 10 2.87 19.36 21.93
N ASP A 11 4.10 18.88 21.78
CA ASP A 11 5.04 19.46 20.83
C ASP A 11 4.57 19.21 19.39
N VAL A 12 4.06 17.99 19.14
CA VAL A 12 3.63 17.54 17.80
C VAL A 12 2.31 16.78 17.88
N VAL A 13 1.36 17.15 17.03
CA VAL A 13 0.16 16.36 16.77
C VAL A 13 0.32 15.58 15.46
N ILE A 14 0.03 14.28 15.48
CA ILE A 14 0.10 13.40 14.32
C ILE A 14 -1.32 12.99 13.92
N VAL A 15 -1.67 13.16 12.64
CA VAL A 15 -2.96 12.75 12.09
C VAL A 15 -2.80 11.42 11.35
N GLY A 16 -3.39 10.35 11.90
CA GLY A 16 -3.39 8.98 11.39
C GLY A 16 -2.45 8.04 12.15
N ALA A 17 -2.98 6.94 12.69
CA ALA A 17 -2.25 5.88 13.39
C ALA A 17 -1.99 4.65 12.50
N GLY A 18 -1.68 4.89 11.21
CA GLY A 18 -0.98 3.90 10.39
C GLY A 18 0.51 3.82 10.73
N LEU A 19 1.25 2.89 10.12
CA LEU A 19 2.69 2.72 10.39
C LEU A 19 3.50 4.02 10.26
N ALA A 20 3.19 4.89 9.29
CA ALA A 20 3.89 6.17 9.12
C ALA A 20 3.68 7.15 10.28
N GLY A 21 2.45 7.24 10.80
CA GLY A 21 2.15 8.14 11.92
C GLY A 21 2.68 7.59 13.24
N LEU A 22 2.53 6.27 13.46
CA LEU A 22 3.03 5.61 14.65
C LEU A 22 4.57 5.62 14.72
N SER A 23 5.27 5.42 13.59
CA SER A 23 6.74 5.50 13.57
C SER A 23 7.23 6.94 13.77
N ALA A 24 6.52 7.94 13.24
CA ALA A 24 6.83 9.34 13.50
C ALA A 24 6.66 9.69 14.98
N ALA A 25 5.55 9.26 15.60
CA ALA A 25 5.28 9.46 17.01
C ALA A 25 6.33 8.79 17.90
N ASP A 26 6.64 7.51 17.67
CA ASP A 26 7.65 6.76 18.42
C ASP A 26 9.04 7.42 18.29
N ALA A 27 9.44 7.83 17.08
CA ALA A 27 10.70 8.52 16.85
C ALA A 27 10.79 9.85 17.61
N LEU A 28 9.72 10.66 17.61
CA LEU A 28 9.67 11.94 18.34
C LEU A 28 9.68 11.72 19.87
N SER A 29 8.89 10.77 20.37
CA SER A 29 8.85 10.44 21.80
C SER A 29 10.18 9.93 22.33
N ARG A 30 10.93 9.14 21.54
CA ARG A 30 12.29 8.71 21.88
C ARG A 30 13.28 9.85 22.01
N HIS A 31 13.02 10.98 21.34
CA HIS A 31 13.80 12.22 21.46
C HIS A 31 13.19 13.19 22.49
N GLY A 32 12.36 12.68 23.40
CA GLY A 32 11.79 13.44 24.53
C GLY A 32 10.75 14.48 24.11
N LYS A 33 10.17 14.38 22.92
CA LYS A 33 9.08 15.27 22.49
C LYS A 33 7.72 14.70 22.89
N SER A 34 6.85 15.56 23.39
CA SER A 34 5.46 15.21 23.68
C SER A 34 4.65 15.11 22.38
N VAL A 35 3.85 14.06 22.24
CA VAL A 35 3.08 13.79 21.02
C VAL A 35 1.64 13.38 21.35
N VAL A 36 0.72 13.69 20.43
CA VAL A 36 -0.63 13.14 20.39
C VAL A 36 -0.90 12.61 18.98
N VAL A 37 -1.38 11.37 18.87
CA VAL A 37 -1.77 10.74 17.61
C VAL A 37 -3.29 10.67 17.55
N LEU A 38 -3.88 11.29 16.54
CA LEU A 38 -5.33 11.26 16.28
C LEU A 38 -5.63 10.24 15.19
N GLU A 39 -6.40 9.20 15.51
CA GLU A 39 -6.82 8.16 14.57
C GLU A 39 -8.33 8.21 14.36
N ALA A 40 -8.74 8.20 13.09
CA ALA A 40 -10.14 8.28 12.72
C ALA A 40 -10.94 7.05 13.14
N ARG A 41 -10.32 5.87 13.06
CA ARG A 41 -10.96 4.59 13.41
C ARG A 41 -10.87 4.28 14.90
N ASP A 42 -11.62 3.28 15.32
CA ASP A 42 -11.51 2.59 16.62
C ASP A 42 -10.32 1.62 16.70
N ARG A 43 -9.44 1.62 15.69
CA ARG A 43 -8.26 0.76 15.58
C ARG A 43 -7.08 1.48 14.95
N VAL A 44 -5.87 1.05 15.31
CA VAL A 44 -4.64 1.43 14.62
C VAL A 44 -4.36 0.53 13.40
N GLY A 45 -3.32 0.87 12.63
CA GLY A 45 -2.81 0.06 11.51
C GLY A 45 -3.15 0.59 10.13
N GLY A 46 -4.23 1.36 9.99
CA GLY A 46 -4.64 1.92 8.70
C GLY A 46 -4.85 0.82 7.65
N ARG A 47 -3.94 0.76 6.67
CA ARG A 47 -3.93 -0.22 5.56
C ARG A 47 -3.39 -1.60 5.94
N THR A 48 -2.91 -1.80 7.16
CA THR A 48 -2.74 -3.13 7.77
C THR A 48 -3.97 -3.42 8.62
N LEU A 49 -4.55 -4.60 8.42
CA LEU A 49 -5.79 -5.02 9.08
C LEU A 49 -5.77 -6.53 9.23
N GLY A 50 -5.61 -7.01 10.45
CA GLY A 50 -5.88 -8.39 10.83
C GLY A 50 -7.33 -8.53 11.26
N ARG A 51 -7.97 -9.63 10.89
CA ARG A 51 -9.33 -9.98 11.35
C ARG A 51 -9.33 -11.39 11.88
N GLU A 52 -9.91 -11.58 13.07
CA GLU A 52 -10.15 -12.91 13.61
C GLU A 52 -11.33 -13.57 12.89
N ILE A 53 -11.08 -14.77 12.37
CA ILE A 53 -11.96 -15.56 11.53
C ILE A 53 -11.72 -17.03 11.90
N GLY A 54 -12.76 -17.73 12.39
CA GLY A 54 -12.62 -19.12 12.83
C GLY A 54 -11.56 -19.35 13.92
N GLY A 55 -11.37 -18.38 14.83
CA GLY A 55 -10.35 -18.42 15.89
C GLY A 55 -8.91 -18.21 15.40
N ARG A 56 -8.73 -17.66 14.18
CA ARG A 56 -7.43 -17.40 13.55
C ARG A 56 -7.41 -16.00 12.95
N VAL A 57 -6.25 -15.36 12.95
CA VAL A 57 -6.11 -14.01 12.38
C VAL A 57 -5.70 -14.11 10.91
N LEU A 58 -6.46 -13.44 10.03
CA LEU A 58 -6.14 -13.26 8.63
C LEU A 58 -5.88 -11.79 8.33
N ASP A 59 -4.80 -11.49 7.61
CA ASP A 59 -4.58 -10.14 7.10
C ASP A 59 -5.54 -9.84 5.93
N LEU A 60 -6.40 -8.85 6.11
CA LEU A 60 -7.24 -8.25 5.07
C LEU A 60 -6.56 -7.05 4.37
N GLY A 61 -5.47 -6.55 4.95
CA GLY A 61 -4.65 -5.45 4.40
C GLY A 61 -3.30 -5.90 3.84
N GLY A 62 -2.31 -5.01 3.91
CA GLY A 62 -0.92 -5.35 3.62
C GLY A 62 -0.42 -6.41 4.61
N GLN A 63 0.26 -7.45 4.11
CA GLN A 63 0.61 -8.65 4.91
C GLN A 63 2.05 -9.15 4.73
N TRP A 64 2.81 -8.58 3.79
CA TRP A 64 4.11 -9.11 3.41
C TRP A 64 5.27 -8.26 3.90
N LEU A 65 6.34 -8.94 4.30
CA LEU A 65 7.68 -8.42 4.50
C LEU A 65 8.54 -8.90 3.33
N GLY A 66 8.98 -7.96 2.50
CA GLY A 66 9.78 -8.23 1.32
C GLY A 66 11.29 -8.24 1.58
N ALA A 67 12.03 -8.89 0.69
CA ALA A 67 13.49 -8.90 0.72
C ALA A 67 14.05 -7.47 0.66
N GLY A 68 14.92 -7.11 1.61
CA GLY A 68 15.56 -5.81 1.71
C GLY A 68 14.69 -4.66 2.23
N GLN A 69 13.50 -4.95 2.77
CA GLN A 69 12.72 -4.01 3.58
C GLN A 69 13.26 -3.95 5.01
N LYS A 70 14.38 -3.23 5.18
CA LYS A 70 15.22 -3.27 6.38
C LYS A 70 14.57 -2.61 7.60
N ARG A 71 13.83 -1.51 7.43
CA ARG A 71 13.16 -0.83 8.55
C ARG A 71 12.04 -1.70 9.08
N LEU A 72 11.27 -2.31 8.19
CA LEU A 72 10.17 -3.20 8.56
C LEU A 72 10.68 -4.45 9.30
N ALA A 73 11.75 -5.09 8.79
CA ALA A 73 12.38 -6.23 9.46
C ALA A 73 12.94 -5.85 10.84
N ARG A 74 13.59 -4.68 10.96
CA ARG A 74 14.11 -4.17 12.25
C ARG A 74 12.98 -3.94 13.24
N LEU A 75 11.91 -3.27 12.81
CA LEU A 75 10.76 -2.99 13.66
C LEU A 75 10.09 -4.28 14.13
N ALA A 76 9.93 -5.26 13.24
CA ALA A 76 9.39 -6.56 13.60
C ALA A 76 10.23 -7.26 14.68
N ALA A 77 11.55 -7.25 14.55
CA ALA A 77 12.46 -7.80 15.55
C ALA A 77 12.37 -7.03 16.89
N GLU A 78 12.37 -5.69 16.83
CA GLU A 78 12.30 -4.82 18.01
C GLU A 78 10.99 -4.98 18.78
N LEU A 79 9.89 -5.24 18.08
CA LEU A 79 8.58 -5.49 18.67
C LEU A 79 8.31 -6.97 18.91
N GLU A 80 9.28 -7.86 18.68
CA GLU A 80 9.13 -9.32 18.86
C GLU A 80 7.96 -9.93 18.04
N VAL A 81 7.73 -9.41 16.83
CA VAL A 81 6.76 -9.95 15.87
C VAL A 81 7.46 -10.92 14.93
N SER A 82 7.19 -12.22 15.13
CA SER A 82 7.80 -13.28 14.34
C SER A 82 7.31 -13.28 12.89
N THR A 83 8.13 -13.78 11.96
CA THR A 83 7.79 -13.89 10.54
C THR A 83 8.09 -15.29 10.00
N PHE A 84 7.42 -15.68 8.93
CA PHE A 84 7.59 -16.99 8.29
C PHE A 84 7.54 -16.85 6.76
N PRO A 85 8.16 -17.76 5.99
CA PRO A 85 8.18 -17.67 4.53
C PRO A 85 6.77 -17.83 3.95
N THR A 86 6.48 -17.12 2.87
CA THR A 86 5.29 -17.37 2.05
C THR A 86 5.46 -18.71 1.35
N TYR A 87 4.42 -19.55 1.36
CA TYR A 87 4.47 -20.84 0.65
C TYR A 87 4.41 -20.60 -0.86
N HIS A 88 5.34 -21.21 -1.60
CA HIS A 88 5.44 -21.06 -3.06
C HIS A 88 5.93 -22.34 -3.76
N SER A 89 5.92 -23.48 -3.07
CA SER A 89 6.43 -24.75 -3.62
C SER A 89 5.40 -25.45 -4.48
N GLY A 90 5.79 -25.93 -5.66
CA GLY A 90 4.91 -26.60 -6.62
C GLY A 90 4.77 -25.82 -7.92
N GLU A 91 3.94 -26.33 -8.82
CA GLU A 91 3.65 -25.63 -10.08
C GLU A 91 2.69 -24.46 -9.86
N LYS A 92 2.94 -23.37 -10.59
CA LYS A 92 2.06 -22.19 -10.65
C LYS A 92 1.09 -22.34 -11.81
N ILE A 93 -0.05 -21.64 -11.74
CA ILE A 93 -1.07 -21.66 -12.79
C ILE A 93 -1.06 -20.37 -13.61
N LEU A 94 -1.18 -20.50 -14.93
CA LEU A 94 -1.50 -19.40 -15.84
C LEU A 94 -2.85 -19.67 -16.51
N VAL A 95 -3.77 -18.71 -16.40
CA VAL A 95 -5.04 -18.72 -17.15
C VAL A 95 -5.05 -17.57 -18.14
N ARG A 96 -5.00 -17.89 -19.43
CA ARG A 96 -5.00 -16.92 -20.53
C ARG A 96 -5.92 -17.37 -21.65
N ASP A 97 -6.75 -16.47 -22.17
CA ASP A 97 -7.74 -16.78 -23.22
C ASP A 97 -8.63 -17.98 -22.87
N GLY A 98 -8.98 -18.12 -21.59
CA GLY A 98 -9.74 -19.27 -21.07
C GLY A 98 -8.98 -20.61 -21.03
N ARG A 99 -7.72 -20.66 -21.47
CA ARG A 99 -6.84 -21.84 -21.38
C ARG A 99 -6.05 -21.83 -20.09
N ILE A 100 -5.84 -23.02 -19.53
CA ILE A 100 -5.08 -23.24 -18.30
C ILE A 100 -3.77 -23.93 -18.66
N SER A 101 -2.65 -23.43 -18.15
CA SER A 101 -1.35 -24.09 -18.19
C SER A 101 -0.67 -24.00 -16.83
N THR A 102 0.28 -24.91 -16.58
CA THR A 102 1.15 -24.88 -15.40
C THR A 102 2.57 -24.48 -15.78
N TYR A 103 3.32 -23.96 -14.80
CA TYR A 103 4.73 -23.64 -14.96
C TYR A 103 5.49 -23.72 -13.65
N ALA A 104 6.80 -23.98 -13.76
CA ALA A 104 7.72 -23.89 -12.65
C ALA A 104 8.56 -22.60 -12.74
N GLY A 105 8.92 -22.04 -11.58
CA GLY A 105 9.77 -20.86 -11.49
C GLY A 105 9.03 -19.52 -11.61
N THR A 106 9.80 -18.48 -11.88
CA THR A 106 9.41 -17.07 -11.81
C THR A 106 8.54 -16.62 -12.99
N ILE A 107 8.87 -17.10 -14.20
CA ILE A 107 8.27 -16.57 -15.43
C ILE A 107 7.12 -17.47 -15.91
N PRO A 108 5.92 -16.91 -16.19
CA PRO A 108 4.79 -17.68 -16.72
C PRO A 108 5.12 -18.45 -17.99
N SER A 109 4.45 -19.60 -18.21
CA SER A 109 4.61 -20.42 -19.42
C SER A 109 4.21 -19.66 -20.68
N LEU A 110 5.19 -19.04 -21.32
CA LEU A 110 5.10 -18.39 -22.62
C LEU A 110 5.90 -19.20 -23.65
N PRO A 111 5.52 -19.15 -24.94
CA PRO A 111 6.39 -19.61 -26.01
C PRO A 111 7.75 -18.90 -25.95
N VAL A 112 8.83 -19.54 -26.39
CA VAL A 112 10.21 -18.99 -26.34
C VAL A 112 10.31 -17.54 -26.87
N PRO A 113 9.68 -17.16 -28.01
CA PRO A 113 9.69 -15.77 -28.45
C PRO A 113 9.02 -14.79 -27.46
N GLY A 114 8.00 -15.24 -26.74
CA GLY A 114 7.35 -14.47 -25.67
C GLY A 114 8.26 -14.29 -24.45
N LEU A 115 8.97 -15.35 -24.03
CA LEU A 115 9.94 -15.27 -22.94
C LEU A 115 11.08 -14.28 -23.26
N VAL A 116 11.62 -14.33 -24.48
CA VAL A 116 12.66 -13.39 -24.93
C VAL A 116 12.13 -11.97 -24.94
N ALA A 117 10.93 -11.74 -25.47
CA ALA A 117 10.32 -10.41 -25.50
C ALA A 117 10.03 -9.85 -24.10
N LEU A 118 9.54 -10.69 -23.17
CA LEU A 118 9.34 -10.31 -21.76
C LEU A 118 10.67 -9.95 -21.10
N HIS A 119 11.71 -10.77 -21.28
CA HIS A 119 13.04 -10.47 -20.75
C HIS A 119 13.60 -9.14 -21.28
N LEU A 120 13.49 -8.90 -22.59
CA LEU A 120 13.92 -7.64 -23.21
C LEU A 120 13.10 -6.44 -22.70
N ALA A 121 11.80 -6.61 -22.52
CA ALA A 121 10.93 -5.56 -21.96
C ALA A 121 11.34 -5.19 -20.53
N LEU A 122 11.52 -6.19 -19.66
CA LEU A 122 11.96 -5.98 -18.28
C LEU A 122 13.32 -5.28 -18.23
N ARG A 123 14.31 -5.72 -19.01
CA ARG A 123 15.63 -5.06 -19.06
C ARG A 123 15.56 -3.63 -19.55
N LYS A 124 14.69 -3.33 -20.52
CA LYS A 124 14.47 -1.95 -20.99
C LYS A 124 13.85 -1.09 -19.89
N LEU A 125 12.84 -1.61 -19.18
CA LEU A 125 12.20 -0.89 -18.07
C LEU A 125 13.18 -0.62 -16.93
N ASP A 126 14.00 -1.61 -16.55
CA ASP A 126 15.03 -1.43 -15.53
C ASP A 126 16.08 -0.39 -15.95
N ALA A 127 16.51 -0.41 -17.22
CA ALA A 127 17.43 0.59 -17.75
C ALA A 127 16.81 2.00 -17.77
N LEU A 128 15.52 2.14 -18.10
CA LEU A 128 14.81 3.40 -18.02
C LEU A 128 14.67 3.89 -16.57
N ALA A 129 14.30 3.02 -15.64
CA ALA A 129 14.18 3.37 -14.23
C ALA A 129 15.55 3.77 -13.63
N ALA A 130 16.63 3.12 -14.05
CA ALA A 130 18.00 3.43 -13.59
C ALA A 130 18.48 4.82 -14.01
N ARG A 131 17.89 5.44 -15.05
CA ARG A 131 18.18 6.83 -15.45
C ARG A 131 17.59 7.86 -14.48
N LEU A 132 16.65 7.47 -13.64
CA LEU A 132 16.10 8.35 -12.61
C LEU A 132 17.11 8.52 -11.46
N PRO A 133 17.50 9.77 -11.13
CA PRO A 133 18.27 10.04 -9.94
C PRO A 133 17.55 9.53 -8.69
N GLU A 134 18.30 8.88 -7.79
CA GLU A 134 17.74 8.25 -6.60
C GLU A 134 16.99 9.27 -5.72
N GLY A 135 15.74 8.95 -5.39
CA GLY A 135 14.84 9.82 -4.62
C GLY A 135 14.44 11.13 -5.31
N ARG A 136 14.93 11.41 -6.53
CA ARG A 136 14.71 12.68 -7.26
C ARG A 136 14.26 12.43 -8.71
N PRO A 137 13.12 11.75 -8.94
CA PRO A 137 12.66 11.40 -10.29
C PRO A 137 12.44 12.60 -11.20
N LEU A 138 12.07 13.76 -10.64
CA LEU A 138 11.86 15.01 -11.39
C LEU A 138 13.16 15.62 -11.95
N ALA A 139 14.33 15.19 -11.47
CA ALA A 139 15.61 15.68 -11.96
C ALA A 139 16.12 14.92 -13.19
N ALA A 140 15.40 13.91 -13.68
CA ALA A 140 15.75 13.21 -14.92
C ALA A 140 15.50 14.10 -16.14
N ALA A 141 16.39 14.01 -17.13
CA ALA A 141 16.31 14.82 -18.35
C ALA A 141 15.00 14.58 -19.12
N GLU A 142 14.48 13.36 -19.10
CA GLU A 142 13.25 12.95 -19.79
C GLU A 142 11.99 13.04 -18.92
N ALA A 143 12.09 13.62 -17.72
CA ALA A 143 10.97 13.60 -16.75
C ALA A 143 9.67 14.15 -17.36
N LEU A 144 9.73 15.28 -18.08
CA LEU A 144 8.57 15.84 -18.77
C LEU A 144 8.00 14.88 -19.83
N ALA A 145 8.84 14.32 -20.69
CA ALA A 145 8.41 13.42 -21.76
C ALA A 145 7.80 12.11 -21.24
N TRP A 146 8.31 11.59 -20.12
CA TRP A 146 7.73 10.41 -19.47
C TRP A 146 6.46 10.74 -18.68
N ASP A 147 6.34 11.93 -18.11
CA ASP A 147 5.14 12.30 -17.38
C ASP A 147 3.99 12.74 -18.30
N ASP A 148 4.28 13.16 -19.54
CA ASP A 148 3.28 13.59 -20.54
C ASP A 148 2.55 12.41 -21.23
N GLN A 149 2.83 11.17 -20.83
CA GLN A 149 2.19 9.98 -21.41
C GLN A 149 1.78 8.97 -20.35
N THR A 150 0.76 8.18 -20.68
CA THR A 150 0.34 7.04 -19.86
C THR A 150 1.32 5.87 -20.00
N LEU A 151 1.31 4.98 -19.01
CA LEU A 151 2.03 3.72 -19.07
C LEU A 151 1.50 2.83 -20.22
N GLU A 152 0.20 2.86 -20.51
CA GLU A 152 -0.39 2.14 -21.65
C GLU A 152 0.24 2.61 -22.97
N THR A 153 0.31 3.92 -23.21
CA THR A 153 0.93 4.50 -24.42
C THR A 153 2.42 4.14 -24.51
N ALA A 154 3.16 4.27 -23.42
CA ALA A 154 4.59 3.95 -23.41
C ALA A 154 4.83 2.46 -23.71
N THR A 155 4.03 1.58 -23.11
CA THR A 155 4.23 0.13 -23.24
C THR A 155 3.85 -0.39 -24.61
N GLN A 156 2.90 0.23 -25.33
CA GLN A 156 2.61 -0.09 -26.74
C GLN A 156 3.87 -0.08 -27.62
N VAL A 157 4.80 0.83 -27.34
CA VAL A 157 6.10 0.93 -28.02
C VAL A 157 7.15 0.01 -27.41
N LEU A 158 7.23 -0.06 -26.07
CA LEU A 158 8.29 -0.80 -25.37
C LEU A 158 8.14 -2.33 -25.45
N ILE A 159 6.90 -2.81 -25.47
CA ILE A 159 6.53 -4.22 -25.48
C ILE A 159 5.83 -4.48 -26.80
N SER A 160 6.45 -5.22 -27.72
CA SER A 160 5.89 -5.39 -29.08
C SER A 160 4.84 -6.49 -29.18
N ARG A 161 4.81 -7.43 -28.23
CA ARG A 161 3.88 -8.57 -28.26
C ARG A 161 2.69 -8.38 -27.32
N ALA A 162 1.49 -8.67 -27.82
CA ALA A 162 0.25 -8.55 -27.06
C ALA A 162 0.20 -9.46 -25.84
N ASP A 163 0.68 -10.70 -25.96
CA ASP A 163 0.68 -11.68 -24.86
C ASP A 163 1.60 -11.28 -23.70
N VAL A 164 2.74 -10.67 -24.01
CA VAL A 164 3.65 -10.10 -22.99
C VAL A 164 3.04 -8.86 -22.34
N ARG A 165 2.38 -8.01 -23.13
CA ARG A 165 1.71 -6.81 -22.63
C ARG A 165 0.57 -7.16 -21.67
N GLU A 166 -0.21 -8.19 -21.97
CA GLU A 166 -1.29 -8.67 -21.11
C GLU A 166 -0.79 -9.10 -19.72
N LEU A 167 0.32 -9.84 -19.67
CA LEU A 167 0.97 -10.22 -18.41
C LEU A 167 1.54 -9.01 -17.66
N PHE A 168 2.17 -8.09 -18.40
CA PHE A 168 2.66 -6.83 -17.83
C PHE A 168 1.51 -6.03 -17.21
N ASP A 169 0.39 -5.89 -17.91
CA ASP A 169 -0.78 -5.16 -17.42
C ASP A 169 -1.39 -5.83 -16.18
N ALA A 170 -1.40 -7.17 -16.12
CA ALA A 170 -1.82 -7.90 -14.93
C ALA A 170 -0.93 -7.56 -13.72
N ALA A 171 0.40 -7.55 -13.90
CA ALA A 171 1.34 -7.14 -12.85
C ALA A 171 1.11 -5.68 -12.40
N VAL A 172 0.93 -4.76 -13.34
CA VAL A 172 0.63 -3.35 -13.04
C VAL A 172 -0.64 -3.21 -12.21
N ARG A 173 -1.73 -3.87 -12.60
CA ARG A 173 -2.99 -3.79 -11.86
C ARG A 173 -2.85 -4.27 -10.41
N VAL A 174 -2.06 -5.32 -10.18
CA VAL A 174 -1.82 -5.83 -8.82
C VAL A 174 -0.99 -4.87 -7.98
N VAL A 175 0.04 -4.25 -8.56
CA VAL A 175 0.92 -3.31 -7.84
C VAL A 175 0.21 -1.99 -7.53
N PHE A 176 -0.62 -1.48 -8.44
CA PHE A 176 -1.19 -0.13 -8.33
C PHE A 176 -2.68 -0.09 -8.00
N GLY A 177 -3.42 -1.18 -8.20
CA GLY A 177 -4.88 -1.17 -8.14
C GLY A 177 -5.50 -0.28 -9.21
N ALA A 178 -4.81 -0.07 -10.34
CA ALA A 178 -5.22 0.83 -11.42
C ALA A 178 -4.83 0.25 -12.79
N GLU A 179 -5.49 0.72 -13.84
CA GLU A 179 -5.16 0.37 -15.22
C GLU A 179 -3.90 1.12 -15.69
N PRO A 180 -3.07 0.55 -16.59
CA PRO A 180 -1.92 1.24 -17.17
C PRO A 180 -2.26 2.60 -17.81
N ARG A 181 -3.48 2.76 -18.33
CA ARG A 181 -3.97 4.02 -18.92
C ARG A 181 -4.16 5.15 -17.88
N GLU A 182 -4.22 4.82 -16.60
CA GLU A 182 -4.45 5.76 -15.50
C GLU A 182 -3.13 6.20 -14.84
N ILE A 183 -2.00 5.63 -15.25
CA ILE A 183 -0.70 5.77 -14.59
C ILE A 183 0.24 6.54 -15.51
N SER A 184 0.90 7.58 -14.99
CA SER A 184 2.03 8.25 -15.66
C SER A 184 3.22 7.29 -15.85
N MET A 185 3.86 7.32 -17.03
CA MET A 185 5.08 6.53 -17.26
C MET A 185 6.22 6.97 -16.32
N LEU A 186 6.37 8.29 -16.06
CA LEU A 186 7.34 8.77 -15.07
C LEU A 186 7.03 8.23 -13.67
N TYR A 187 5.76 8.25 -13.26
CA TYR A 187 5.37 7.73 -11.95
C TYR A 187 5.67 6.25 -11.81
N PHE A 188 5.35 5.45 -12.83
CA PHE A 188 5.67 4.04 -12.87
C PHE A 188 7.19 3.80 -12.74
N LEU A 189 8.01 4.48 -13.54
CA LEU A 189 9.47 4.34 -13.46
C LEU A 189 10.03 4.75 -12.09
N ALA A 190 9.51 5.83 -11.50
CA ALA A 190 9.91 6.28 -10.16
C ALA A 190 9.56 5.24 -9.09
N TYR A 191 8.39 4.61 -9.21
CA TYR A 191 7.95 3.53 -8.34
C TYR A 191 8.84 2.29 -8.48
N LEU A 192 9.19 1.88 -9.71
CA LEU A 192 10.14 0.79 -9.95
C LEU A 192 11.52 1.11 -9.35
N ARG A 193 12.01 2.35 -9.54
CA ARG A 193 13.30 2.78 -9.00
C ARG A 193 13.32 2.71 -7.48
N ALA A 194 12.25 3.13 -6.81
CA ALA A 194 12.10 3.06 -5.36
C ALA A 194 11.94 1.62 -4.83
N GLY A 195 11.35 0.72 -5.62
CA GLY A 195 11.11 -0.69 -5.29
C GLY A 195 12.22 -1.67 -5.69
N GLY A 196 13.20 -1.21 -6.47
CA GLY A 196 14.28 -2.05 -7.00
C GLY A 196 13.89 -2.92 -8.20
N GLY A 197 12.98 -2.43 -9.05
CA GLY A 197 12.57 -3.07 -10.31
C GLY A 197 11.24 -3.82 -10.22
N LEU A 198 10.62 -4.09 -11.38
CA LEU A 198 9.29 -4.70 -11.42
C LEU A 198 9.25 -6.10 -10.83
N MET A 199 10.24 -6.95 -11.16
CA MET A 199 10.29 -8.34 -10.65
C MET A 199 10.33 -8.37 -9.13
N ARG A 200 11.12 -7.48 -8.50
CA ARG A 200 11.18 -7.39 -7.06
C ARG A 200 9.84 -6.99 -6.41
N LEU A 201 9.00 -6.24 -7.12
CA LEU A 201 7.69 -5.84 -6.61
C LEU A 201 6.62 -6.94 -6.66
N VAL A 202 6.80 -7.95 -7.52
CA VAL A 202 5.79 -8.97 -7.81
C VAL A 202 6.17 -10.40 -7.40
N GLU A 203 7.44 -10.65 -7.07
CA GLU A 203 7.95 -11.98 -6.73
C GLU A 203 7.95 -12.30 -5.23
N ILE A 204 7.84 -13.59 -4.93
CA ILE A 204 8.02 -14.11 -3.56
C ILE A 204 9.52 -14.21 -3.23
N GLU A 205 10.26 -15.07 -3.93
CA GLU A 205 11.67 -15.30 -3.64
C GLU A 205 12.52 -14.08 -4.01
N GLY A 206 13.20 -13.48 -3.03
CA GLY A 206 13.98 -12.26 -3.24
C GLY A 206 13.13 -11.02 -3.57
N GLY A 207 11.81 -11.10 -3.46
CA GLY A 207 10.86 -10.04 -3.81
C GLY A 207 10.02 -9.53 -2.65
N ALA A 208 8.96 -8.79 -2.97
CA ALA A 208 8.14 -8.06 -2.01
C ALA A 208 7.20 -8.97 -1.19
N GLN A 209 6.97 -10.19 -1.65
CA GLN A 209 6.05 -11.17 -1.06
C GLN A 209 6.75 -12.28 -0.26
N GLU A 210 8.04 -12.14 0.03
CA GLU A 210 8.92 -13.19 0.57
C GLU A 210 8.44 -13.79 1.91
N ARG A 211 8.07 -12.94 2.87
CA ARG A 211 7.66 -13.38 4.21
C ARG A 211 6.33 -12.78 4.62
N ARG A 212 5.67 -13.43 5.58
CA ARG A 212 4.48 -12.96 6.29
C ARG A 212 4.73 -12.92 7.79
N PHE A 213 3.86 -12.25 8.53
CA PHE A 213 3.93 -12.13 9.99
C PHE A 213 3.12 -13.22 10.66
N VAL A 214 3.67 -13.84 11.70
CA VAL A 214 2.90 -14.74 12.57
C VAL A 214 1.81 -13.90 13.26
N GLY A 215 0.54 -14.26 13.06
CA GLY A 215 -0.60 -13.43 13.43
C GLY A 215 -1.01 -12.50 12.29
N SER A 216 -0.63 -11.22 12.36
CA SER A 216 -0.97 -10.20 11.36
C SER A 216 0.11 -9.13 11.27
N ALA A 217 0.27 -8.52 10.08
CA ALA A 217 1.09 -7.32 9.93
C ALA A 217 0.58 -6.12 10.75
N GLN A 218 -0.70 -6.10 11.12
CA GLN A 218 -1.27 -5.07 12.00
C GLN A 218 -0.67 -5.09 13.41
N GLU A 219 -0.11 -6.22 13.83
CA GLU A 219 0.53 -6.38 15.15
C GLU A 219 1.64 -5.34 15.38
N LEU A 220 2.37 -4.96 14.33
CA LEU A 220 3.39 -3.91 14.40
C LEU A 220 2.79 -2.57 14.86
N SER A 221 1.63 -2.20 14.32
CA SER A 221 0.93 -0.98 14.71
C SER A 221 0.32 -1.09 16.10
N ILE A 222 -0.22 -2.25 16.46
CA ILE A 222 -0.78 -2.51 17.79
C ILE A 222 0.31 -2.36 18.87
N ARG A 223 1.47 -3.00 18.68
CA ARG A 223 2.58 -2.93 19.65
C ARG A 223 3.22 -1.54 19.71
N LEU A 224 3.34 -0.82 18.60
CA LEU A 224 3.76 0.59 18.60
C LEU A 224 2.78 1.48 19.37
N ALA A 225 1.47 1.32 19.12
CA ALA A 225 0.45 2.09 19.83
C ALA A 225 0.45 1.78 21.33
N ALA A 226 0.63 0.52 21.73
CA ALA A 226 0.75 0.12 23.13
C ALA A 226 1.95 0.79 23.81
N ARG A 227 3.10 0.88 23.13
CA ARG A 227 4.28 1.60 23.62
C ARG A 227 4.05 3.10 23.81
N LEU A 228 3.29 3.72 22.89
CA LEU A 228 2.91 5.14 22.97
C LEU A 228 1.82 5.41 24.02
N GLY A 229 1.08 4.38 24.42
CA GLY A 229 0.08 4.44 25.49
C GLY A 229 -0.99 5.51 25.24
N GLY A 230 -1.23 6.35 26.26
CA GLY A 230 -2.27 7.38 26.22
C GLY A 230 -2.06 8.50 25.19
N ALA A 231 -0.93 8.51 24.47
CA ALA A 231 -0.72 9.45 23.36
C ALA A 231 -1.58 9.15 22.14
N VAL A 232 -2.09 7.91 21.97
CA VAL A 232 -2.93 7.52 20.84
C VAL A 232 -4.41 7.68 21.18
N VAL A 233 -5.10 8.55 20.45
CA VAL A 233 -6.53 8.83 20.59
C VAL A 233 -7.27 8.25 19.38
N LEU A 234 -8.05 7.21 19.61
CA LEU A 234 -8.87 6.54 18.60
C LEU A 234 -10.24 7.20 18.46
N SER A 235 -10.96 6.89 17.38
CA SER A 235 -12.29 7.46 17.05
C SER A 235 -12.30 8.99 17.03
N ALA A 236 -11.18 9.59 16.63
CA ALA A 236 -10.93 11.02 16.59
C ALA A 236 -10.53 11.46 15.16
N PRO A 237 -11.44 11.37 14.17
CA PRO A 237 -11.15 11.85 12.83
C PRO A 237 -10.87 13.35 12.85
N ALA A 238 -9.67 13.74 12.41
CA ALA A 238 -9.30 15.15 12.26
C ALA A 238 -10.18 15.81 11.20
N ARG A 239 -10.88 16.88 11.58
CA ARG A 239 -11.80 17.65 10.73
C ARG A 239 -11.18 18.95 10.24
N ARG A 240 -10.40 19.62 11.09
CA ARG A 240 -9.81 20.93 10.78
C ARG A 240 -8.41 21.08 11.34
N ILE A 241 -7.52 21.70 10.58
CA ILE A 241 -6.17 22.10 11.00
C ILE A 241 -6.02 23.60 10.80
N GLU A 242 -5.85 24.32 11.91
CA GLU A 242 -5.62 25.77 11.92
C GLU A 242 -4.17 26.03 12.33
N GLN A 243 -3.48 26.97 11.69
CA GLN A 243 -2.09 27.30 12.04
C GLN A 243 -1.81 28.80 11.98
N ASP A 244 -0.94 29.26 12.88
CA ASP A 244 -0.44 30.63 12.95
C ASP A 244 1.08 30.67 13.20
N THR A 245 1.61 31.85 13.52
CA THR A 245 3.03 32.03 13.83
C THR A 245 3.47 31.33 15.12
N ARG A 246 2.56 30.90 15.99
CA ARG A 246 2.85 30.27 17.30
C ARG A 246 2.71 28.75 17.26
N GLY A 247 1.77 28.21 16.48
CA GLY A 247 1.55 26.76 16.44
C GLY A 247 0.45 26.31 15.49
N VAL A 248 -0.06 25.12 15.77
CA VAL A 248 -1.17 24.48 15.09
C VAL A 248 -2.24 24.08 16.10
N VAL A 249 -3.50 24.07 15.67
CA VAL A 249 -4.62 23.49 16.41
C VAL A 249 -5.33 22.51 15.48
N VAL A 250 -5.42 21.25 15.89
CA VAL A 250 -6.14 20.20 15.17
C VAL A 250 -7.42 19.88 15.91
N THR A 251 -8.56 20.17 15.26
CA THR A 251 -9.89 19.79 15.76
C THR A 251 -10.29 18.45 15.16
N ALA A 252 -10.61 17.50 16.00
CA ALA A 252 -11.14 16.18 15.65
C ALA A 252 -12.44 15.92 16.42
N ASP A 253 -13.16 14.86 16.08
CA ASP A 253 -14.41 14.54 16.79
C ASP A 253 -14.11 14.25 18.27
N GLY A 254 -14.72 15.03 19.17
CA GLY A 254 -14.56 14.89 20.63
C GLY A 254 -13.25 15.40 21.23
N VAL A 255 -12.28 15.86 20.42
CA VAL A 255 -10.95 16.27 20.90
C VAL A 255 -10.34 17.41 20.09
N SER A 256 -9.65 18.33 20.76
CA SER A 256 -8.85 19.39 20.15
C SER A 256 -7.44 19.33 20.69
N VAL A 257 -6.45 19.44 19.80
CA VAL A 257 -5.02 19.37 20.16
C VAL A 257 -4.31 20.64 19.70
N ARG A 258 -3.71 21.37 20.65
CA ARG A 258 -2.78 22.46 20.35
C ARG A 258 -1.35 21.91 20.32
N ALA A 259 -0.59 22.22 19.26
CA ALA A 259 0.79 21.79 19.14
C ALA A 259 1.68 22.83 18.44
N ARG A 260 3.00 22.63 18.46
CA ARG A 260 3.95 23.50 17.72
C ARG A 260 3.99 23.16 16.23
N TYR A 261 3.83 21.87 15.90
CA TYR A 261 3.83 21.33 14.53
C TYR A 261 2.78 20.21 14.39
N ALA A 262 2.33 19.97 13.15
CA ALA A 262 1.50 18.82 12.80
C ALA A 262 2.24 17.91 11.81
N ILE A 263 2.08 16.59 11.95
CA ILE A 263 2.43 15.61 10.92
C ILE A 263 1.15 14.97 10.41
N VAL A 264 0.80 15.18 9.15
CA VAL A 264 -0.33 14.52 8.51
C VAL A 264 0.17 13.25 7.82
N ALA A 265 -0.21 12.09 8.36
CA ALA A 265 0.27 10.77 7.95
C ALA A 265 -0.82 9.91 7.27
N VAL A 266 -1.79 10.56 6.63
CA VAL A 266 -2.85 9.93 5.82
C VAL A 266 -2.57 10.11 4.31
N PRO A 267 -3.11 9.25 3.43
CA PRO A 267 -2.98 9.40 1.98
C PRO A 267 -3.34 10.81 1.48
N PRO A 268 -2.68 11.34 0.43
CA PRO A 268 -2.97 12.68 -0.09
C PRO A 268 -4.46 12.92 -0.42
N ALA A 269 -5.16 11.92 -0.97
CA ALA A 269 -6.59 11.99 -1.25
C ALA A 269 -7.48 12.14 0.01
N LEU A 270 -7.00 11.69 1.18
CA LEU A 270 -7.67 11.90 2.47
C LEU A 270 -7.23 13.21 3.13
N ALA A 271 -5.97 13.61 2.96
CA ALA A 271 -5.48 14.88 3.46
C ALA A 271 -6.27 16.06 2.87
N GLY A 272 -6.73 15.97 1.62
CA GLY A 272 -7.60 16.97 0.98
C GLY A 272 -9.03 17.05 1.54
N ARG A 273 -9.44 16.14 2.43
CA ARG A 273 -10.77 16.15 3.08
C ARG A 273 -10.79 16.82 4.45
N ILE A 274 -9.64 17.31 4.90
CA ILE A 274 -9.49 18.05 6.14
C ILE A 274 -9.64 19.54 5.79
N GLU A 275 -10.35 20.31 6.61
CA GLU A 275 -10.42 21.76 6.46
C GLU A 275 -9.09 22.40 6.93
N TYR A 276 -8.53 23.34 6.18
CA TYR A 276 -7.30 24.05 6.55
C TYR A 276 -7.52 25.55 6.69
N ARG A 277 -6.95 26.14 7.75
CA ARG A 277 -6.92 27.60 7.94
C ARG A 277 -5.51 28.08 8.31
N PRO A 278 -4.89 28.98 7.52
CA PRO A 278 -5.31 29.42 6.19
C PRO A 278 -5.39 28.25 5.18
N LEU A 279 -5.97 28.50 4.01
CA LEU A 279 -6.00 27.51 2.92
C LEU A 279 -4.60 26.99 2.60
N LEU A 280 -4.52 25.72 2.19
CA LEU A 280 -3.27 25.15 1.71
C LEU A 280 -2.77 25.90 0.46
N PRO A 281 -1.44 25.93 0.22
CA PRO A 281 -0.91 26.43 -1.04
C PRO A 281 -1.56 25.72 -2.23
N VAL A 282 -1.87 26.47 -3.29
CA VAL A 282 -2.64 25.99 -4.46
C VAL A 282 -2.12 24.66 -5.02
N VAL A 283 -0.80 24.52 -5.15
CA VAL A 283 -0.18 23.31 -5.70
C VAL A 283 -0.39 22.10 -4.78
N ARG A 284 -0.37 22.30 -3.46
CA ARG A 284 -0.60 21.24 -2.47
C ARG A 284 -2.07 20.83 -2.45
N ASP A 285 -2.98 21.79 -2.56
CA ASP A 285 -4.41 21.51 -2.64
C ASP A 285 -4.75 20.69 -3.89
N GLN A 286 -4.24 21.09 -5.06
CA GLN A 286 -4.42 20.35 -6.31
C GLN A 286 -3.81 18.94 -6.27
N LEU A 287 -2.68 18.74 -5.59
CA LEU A 287 -2.08 17.42 -5.44
C LEU A 287 -3.04 16.42 -4.76
N SER A 288 -3.79 16.86 -3.75
CA SER A 288 -4.75 15.99 -3.05
C SER A 288 -5.86 15.44 -3.96
N GLN A 289 -6.21 16.19 -5.01
CA GLN A 289 -7.23 15.84 -5.99
C GLN A 289 -6.67 14.97 -7.14
N ARG A 290 -5.34 15.00 -7.34
CA ARG A 290 -4.66 14.39 -8.50
C ARG A 290 -3.82 13.16 -8.14
N MET A 291 -3.94 12.68 -6.91
CA MET A 291 -3.34 11.41 -6.46
C MET A 291 -4.40 10.50 -5.81
N PRO A 292 -5.40 10.03 -6.57
CA PRO A 292 -6.40 9.10 -6.04
C PRO A 292 -5.79 7.77 -5.62
N MET A 293 -6.50 7.02 -4.78
CA MET A 293 -6.10 5.65 -4.44
C MET A 293 -6.55 4.66 -5.52
N GLY A 294 -5.78 3.58 -5.70
CA GLY A 294 -6.19 2.42 -6.48
C GLY A 294 -7.43 1.71 -5.92
N SER A 295 -8.06 0.88 -6.73
CA SER A 295 -9.22 0.06 -6.36
C SER A 295 -8.80 -1.40 -6.22
N THR A 296 -9.04 -1.99 -5.04
CA THR A 296 -8.68 -3.38 -4.75
C THR A 296 -9.64 -4.02 -3.77
N VAL A 297 -10.11 -5.22 -4.11
CA VAL A 297 -10.80 -6.13 -3.20
C VAL A 297 -9.92 -7.34 -2.93
N LYS A 298 -9.63 -7.57 -1.65
CA LYS A 298 -8.86 -8.72 -1.19
C LYS A 298 -9.83 -9.84 -0.82
N CYS A 299 -9.72 -11.00 -1.45
CA CYS A 299 -10.61 -12.14 -1.26
C CYS A 299 -9.85 -13.34 -0.73
N ILE A 300 -10.35 -13.97 0.34
CA ILE A 300 -9.73 -15.14 0.97
C ILE A 300 -10.77 -16.25 1.10
N ALA A 301 -10.45 -17.43 0.60
CA ALA A 301 -11.25 -18.64 0.73
C ALA A 301 -10.49 -19.67 1.58
N LEU A 302 -11.07 -20.08 2.71
CA LEU A 302 -10.53 -21.06 3.64
C LEU A 302 -11.07 -22.45 3.30
N TYR A 303 -10.25 -23.47 3.48
CA TYR A 303 -10.59 -24.86 3.20
C TYR A 303 -10.15 -25.76 4.35
N ASP A 304 -10.75 -26.96 4.41
CA ASP A 304 -10.45 -27.97 5.40
C ASP A 304 -9.08 -28.64 5.21
N ARG A 305 -8.56 -28.60 3.98
CA ARG A 305 -7.24 -29.12 3.62
C ARG A 305 -6.64 -28.33 2.45
N PRO A 306 -5.30 -28.30 2.29
CA PRO A 306 -4.65 -27.56 1.21
C PRO A 306 -4.62 -28.39 -0.08
N PHE A 307 -5.79 -28.66 -0.66
CA PHE A 307 -5.96 -29.59 -1.79
C PHE A 307 -5.15 -29.20 -3.04
N TRP A 308 -4.80 -27.92 -3.21
CA TRP A 308 -3.90 -27.48 -4.28
C TRP A 308 -2.46 -27.98 -4.06
N ARG A 309 -1.96 -27.95 -2.81
CA ARG A 309 -0.63 -28.48 -2.47
C ARG A 309 -0.59 -30.00 -2.67
N GLU A 310 -1.65 -30.71 -2.30
CA GLU A 310 -1.81 -32.16 -2.54
C GLU A 310 -1.75 -32.50 -4.04
N ALA A 311 -2.19 -31.59 -4.90
CA ALA A 311 -2.15 -31.70 -6.35
C ALA A 311 -0.81 -31.24 -6.96
N GLY A 312 0.21 -30.92 -6.15
CA GLY A 312 1.51 -30.45 -6.62
C GLY A 312 1.56 -28.97 -7.03
N LEU A 313 0.51 -28.19 -6.72
CA LEU A 313 0.41 -26.78 -7.07
C LEU A 313 0.85 -25.86 -5.92
N SER A 314 1.48 -24.74 -6.25
CA SER A 314 1.97 -23.77 -5.26
C SER A 314 0.88 -22.92 -4.61
N GLY A 315 -0.32 -22.89 -5.19
CA GLY A 315 -1.37 -21.94 -4.84
C GLY A 315 -1.20 -20.58 -5.53
N GLU A 316 -0.12 -20.37 -6.28
CA GLU A 316 0.04 -19.19 -7.12
C GLU A 316 -0.69 -19.36 -8.45
N ALA A 317 -1.43 -18.33 -8.85
CA ALA A 317 -2.02 -18.28 -10.18
C ALA A 317 -2.01 -16.84 -10.73
N VAL A 318 -1.77 -16.70 -12.02
CA VAL A 318 -1.98 -15.47 -12.79
C VAL A 318 -3.13 -15.71 -13.77
N THR A 319 -4.11 -14.83 -13.81
CA THR A 319 -5.26 -14.96 -14.71
C THR A 319 -5.59 -13.64 -15.38
N SER A 320 -5.82 -13.67 -16.70
CA SER A 320 -6.45 -12.57 -17.41
C SER A 320 -7.97 -12.73 -17.55
N THR A 321 -8.48 -13.92 -17.23
CA THR A 321 -9.89 -14.29 -17.33
C THR A 321 -10.62 -14.06 -16.01
N GLY A 322 -11.79 -13.44 -16.05
CA GLY A 322 -12.61 -13.14 -14.86
C GLY A 322 -12.10 -11.92 -14.07
N PRO A 323 -12.66 -11.65 -12.88
CA PRO A 323 -12.32 -10.45 -12.12
C PRO A 323 -10.98 -10.54 -11.37
N MET A 324 -10.54 -11.76 -11.01
CA MET A 324 -9.27 -11.94 -10.31
C MET A 324 -8.09 -11.67 -11.27
N SER A 325 -6.96 -11.26 -10.72
CA SER A 325 -5.70 -11.10 -11.50
C SER A 325 -4.60 -12.03 -11.01
N VAL A 326 -4.44 -12.15 -9.70
CA VAL A 326 -3.47 -13.07 -9.08
C VAL A 326 -4.05 -13.76 -7.85
N VAL A 327 -3.56 -14.97 -7.59
CA VAL A 327 -3.85 -15.79 -6.40
C VAL A 327 -2.53 -16.23 -5.78
N PHE A 328 -2.54 -16.38 -4.46
CA PHE A 328 -1.44 -16.90 -3.65
C PHE A 328 -1.98 -17.94 -2.66
N ASP A 329 -1.12 -18.90 -2.30
CA ASP A 329 -1.30 -19.63 -1.06
C ASP A 329 -1.23 -18.65 0.13
N ASN A 330 -2.19 -18.79 1.03
CA ASN A 330 -2.28 -17.99 2.23
C ASN A 330 -2.47 -18.86 3.48
N GLY A 331 -1.88 -20.06 3.50
CA GLY A 331 -1.90 -20.94 4.66
C GLY A 331 -1.04 -20.41 5.82
N SER A 332 -1.30 -20.83 7.05
CA SER A 332 -0.52 -20.41 8.22
C SER A 332 0.79 -21.18 8.35
N HIS A 333 1.72 -20.65 9.16
CA HIS A 333 3.03 -21.27 9.41
C HIS A 333 2.94 -22.62 10.15
N ASP A 334 1.89 -22.83 10.95
CA ASP A 334 1.63 -24.04 11.75
C ASP A 334 0.81 -25.09 10.99
N GLY A 335 0.43 -24.80 9.74
CA GLY A 335 -0.40 -25.69 8.92
C GLY A 335 -1.85 -25.80 9.40
N ALA A 336 -2.31 -24.97 10.33
CA ALA A 336 -3.69 -25.01 10.82
C ALA A 336 -4.70 -24.27 9.92
N VAL A 337 -4.23 -23.31 9.12
CA VAL A 337 -5.05 -22.56 8.16
C VAL A 337 -4.64 -22.97 6.75
N HIS A 338 -5.63 -23.34 5.95
CA HIS A 338 -5.47 -23.59 4.51
C HIS A 338 -6.33 -22.59 3.77
N SER A 339 -5.73 -21.58 3.14
CA SER A 339 -6.51 -20.60 2.40
C SER A 339 -5.83 -20.19 1.11
N LEU A 340 -6.65 -19.82 0.14
CA LEU A 340 -6.23 -19.14 -1.09
C LEU A 340 -6.63 -17.67 -0.96
N LEU A 341 -5.67 -16.80 -1.20
CA LEU A 341 -5.85 -15.36 -1.26
C LEU A 341 -5.78 -14.92 -2.72
N GLY A 342 -6.72 -14.11 -3.19
CA GLY A 342 -6.50 -13.38 -4.43
C GLY A 342 -7.15 -12.02 -4.49
N PHE A 343 -6.84 -11.31 -5.56
CA PHE A 343 -7.15 -9.90 -5.70
C PHE A 343 -7.99 -9.63 -6.94
N VAL A 344 -9.03 -8.81 -6.75
CA VAL A 344 -9.75 -8.11 -7.81
C VAL A 344 -9.28 -6.65 -7.78
N VAL A 345 -8.75 -6.14 -8.89
CA VAL A 345 -7.99 -4.87 -8.92
C VAL A 345 -8.38 -3.98 -10.11
N GLY A 346 -8.14 -2.68 -9.99
CA GLY A 346 -8.30 -1.72 -11.08
C GLY A 346 -9.75 -1.57 -11.52
N GLN A 347 -9.98 -1.49 -12.83
CA GLN A 347 -11.34 -1.31 -13.37
C GLN A 347 -12.26 -2.49 -13.01
N LYS A 348 -11.71 -3.70 -12.94
CA LYS A 348 -12.46 -4.90 -12.53
C LYS A 348 -12.95 -4.79 -11.08
N ALA A 349 -12.17 -4.19 -10.18
CA ALA A 349 -12.58 -3.97 -8.79
C ALA A 349 -13.77 -3.02 -8.70
N ARG A 350 -13.75 -1.90 -9.43
CA ARG A 350 -14.84 -0.90 -9.40
C ARG A 350 -16.19 -1.52 -9.79
N VAL A 351 -16.20 -2.31 -10.87
CA VAL A 351 -17.41 -3.03 -11.31
C VAL A 351 -17.79 -4.17 -10.37
N PHE A 352 -16.79 -4.85 -9.79
CA PHE A 352 -17.02 -5.95 -8.84
C PHE A 352 -17.67 -5.44 -7.55
N SER A 353 -17.21 -4.31 -7.01
CA SER A 353 -17.70 -3.68 -5.78
C SER A 353 -19.18 -3.31 -5.81
N GLU A 354 -19.73 -3.00 -6.98
CA GLU A 354 -21.13 -2.64 -7.16
C GLU A 354 -22.10 -3.83 -7.11
N ARG A 355 -21.58 -5.06 -7.20
CA ARG A 355 -22.41 -6.28 -7.21
C ARG A 355 -22.86 -6.69 -5.81
N PRO A 356 -23.99 -7.39 -5.65
CA PRO A 356 -24.36 -8.02 -4.38
C PRO A 356 -23.31 -9.00 -3.86
N ALA A 357 -23.18 -9.13 -2.54
CA ALA A 357 -22.16 -9.96 -1.90
C ALA A 357 -22.18 -11.43 -2.35
N GLU A 358 -23.36 -12.01 -2.52
CA GLU A 358 -23.51 -13.40 -3.01
C GLU A 358 -22.99 -13.58 -4.44
N GLU A 359 -23.21 -12.60 -5.32
CA GLU A 359 -22.68 -12.63 -6.68
C GLU A 359 -21.15 -12.48 -6.68
N ARG A 360 -20.62 -11.58 -5.85
CA ARG A 360 -19.18 -11.41 -5.68
C ARG A 360 -18.52 -12.70 -5.23
N ARG A 361 -19.08 -13.34 -4.19
CA ARG A 361 -18.65 -14.65 -3.69
C ARG A 361 -18.68 -15.71 -4.80
N ALA A 362 -19.81 -15.85 -5.51
CA ALA A 362 -19.94 -16.86 -6.57
C ALA A 362 -18.91 -16.68 -7.69
N VAL A 363 -18.64 -15.44 -8.11
CA VAL A 363 -17.68 -15.15 -9.17
C VAL A 363 -16.24 -15.42 -8.72
N VAL A 364 -15.88 -15.09 -7.47
CA VAL A 364 -14.55 -15.38 -6.93
C VAL A 364 -14.35 -16.88 -6.79
N LEU A 365 -15.28 -17.61 -6.18
CA LEU A 365 -15.17 -19.06 -6.03
C LEU A 365 -15.17 -19.78 -7.38
N GLY A 366 -15.95 -19.31 -8.36
CA GLY A 366 -15.91 -19.81 -9.73
C GLY A 366 -14.56 -19.57 -10.42
N SER A 367 -13.90 -18.45 -10.13
CA SER A 367 -12.54 -18.17 -10.61
C SER A 367 -11.53 -19.13 -9.96
N LEU A 368 -11.60 -19.31 -8.64
CA LEU A 368 -10.75 -20.27 -7.92
C LEU A 368 -10.98 -21.71 -8.42
N ALA A 369 -12.22 -22.10 -8.71
CA ALA A 369 -12.55 -23.43 -9.20
C ALA A 369 -12.02 -23.71 -10.61
N ARG A 370 -12.00 -22.67 -11.46
CA ARG A 370 -11.35 -22.76 -12.77
C ARG A 370 -9.84 -23.02 -12.65
N MET A 371 -9.19 -22.45 -11.63
CA MET A 371 -7.76 -22.60 -11.42
C MET A 371 -7.43 -23.90 -10.68
N PHE A 372 -8.08 -24.19 -9.57
CA PHE A 372 -7.69 -25.26 -8.63
C PHE A 372 -8.66 -26.45 -8.60
N GLY A 373 -9.71 -26.44 -9.42
CA GLY A 373 -10.72 -27.50 -9.52
C GLY A 373 -11.95 -27.28 -8.63
N GLU A 374 -12.98 -28.13 -8.81
CA GLU A 374 -14.32 -27.95 -8.22
C GLU A 374 -14.33 -27.83 -6.69
N ARG A 375 -13.33 -28.38 -5.99
CA ARG A 375 -13.24 -28.28 -4.52
C ARG A 375 -13.15 -26.83 -4.05
N ALA A 376 -12.62 -25.93 -4.87
CA ALA A 376 -12.58 -24.50 -4.57
C ALA A 376 -13.97 -23.83 -4.49
N LEU A 377 -15.04 -24.48 -4.99
CA LEU A 377 -16.41 -23.98 -4.85
C LEU A 377 -16.97 -24.16 -3.43
N ARG A 378 -16.30 -24.96 -2.59
CA ARG A 378 -16.79 -25.37 -1.26
C ARG A 378 -15.81 -24.94 -0.16
N PRO A 379 -15.56 -23.64 0.02
CA PRO A 379 -14.76 -23.19 1.14
C PRO A 379 -15.49 -23.42 2.46
N VAL A 380 -14.73 -23.69 3.52
CA VAL A 380 -15.22 -23.66 4.91
C VAL A 380 -15.70 -22.24 5.23
N GLU A 381 -14.94 -21.24 4.81
CA GLU A 381 -15.28 -19.84 5.01
C GLU A 381 -14.75 -18.98 3.86
N TYR A 382 -15.50 -17.94 3.51
CA TYR A 382 -15.10 -16.96 2.51
C TYR A 382 -15.21 -15.56 3.11
N VAL A 383 -14.13 -14.79 3.00
CA VAL A 383 -14.09 -13.39 3.41
C VAL A 383 -13.55 -12.54 2.28
N GLU A 384 -14.11 -11.35 2.14
CA GLU A 384 -13.56 -10.31 1.29
C GLU A 384 -13.50 -8.98 2.04
N HIS A 385 -12.58 -8.13 1.62
CA HIS A 385 -12.49 -6.76 2.10
C HIS A 385 -12.23 -5.81 0.93
N ASP A 386 -13.19 -4.92 0.71
CA ASP A 386 -13.12 -3.91 -0.33
C ASP A 386 -12.60 -2.59 0.22
N TRP A 387 -11.30 -2.37 0.01
CA TRP A 387 -10.60 -1.17 0.42
C TRP A 387 -11.08 0.09 -0.30
N SER A 388 -11.76 -0.05 -1.44
CA SER A 388 -12.30 1.08 -2.21
C SER A 388 -13.49 1.73 -1.50
N THR A 389 -14.19 0.97 -0.65
CA THR A 389 -15.35 1.44 0.13
C THR A 389 -14.99 1.94 1.53
N GLU A 390 -13.77 1.68 1.99
CA GLU A 390 -13.28 2.10 3.31
C GLU A 390 -13.21 3.63 3.45
N GLU A 391 -13.99 4.21 4.36
CA GLU A 391 -14.11 5.65 4.54
C GLU A 391 -12.76 6.36 4.77
N TRP A 392 -11.91 5.77 5.61
CA TRP A 392 -10.63 6.33 6.05
C TRP A 392 -9.43 5.69 5.36
N THR A 393 -9.65 5.12 4.17
CA THR A 393 -8.59 4.63 3.27
C THR A 393 -8.85 4.98 1.81
N ARG A 394 -10.11 4.85 1.36
CA ARG A 394 -10.62 5.25 0.03
C ARG A 394 -9.98 4.52 -1.16
N GLY A 395 -9.30 3.42 -0.90
CA GLY A 395 -8.68 2.58 -1.92
C GLY A 395 -7.33 2.00 -1.48
N CYS A 396 -6.92 0.96 -2.19
CA CYS A 396 -5.67 0.24 -2.03
C CYS A 396 -5.20 -0.30 -3.39
N PRO A 397 -3.92 -0.72 -3.49
CA PRO A 397 -2.92 -0.72 -2.43
C PRO A 397 -2.29 0.67 -2.18
N VAL A 398 -2.26 1.53 -3.20
CA VAL A 398 -1.46 2.76 -3.20
C VAL A 398 -2.16 3.94 -3.85
N GLY A 399 -1.66 5.16 -3.59
CA GLY A 399 -2.01 6.33 -4.38
C GLY A 399 -1.37 6.28 -5.76
N VAL A 400 -2.05 6.77 -6.79
CA VAL A 400 -1.63 6.72 -8.18
C VAL A 400 -1.58 8.13 -8.76
N MET A 401 -0.56 8.42 -9.57
CA MET A 401 -0.48 9.67 -10.32
C MET A 401 -0.68 9.42 -11.82
N GLY A 402 -1.62 10.14 -12.41
CA GLY A 402 -1.81 10.18 -13.86
C GLY A 402 -0.79 11.09 -14.56
N PRO A 403 -0.80 11.14 -15.90
CA PRO A 403 0.07 12.01 -16.68
C PRO A 403 0.03 13.49 -16.24
N GLY A 404 1.19 14.15 -16.26
CA GLY A 404 1.40 15.55 -15.90
C GLY A 404 1.32 15.87 -14.41
N VAL A 405 0.96 14.91 -13.56
CA VAL A 405 0.80 15.15 -12.11
C VAL A 405 2.15 15.30 -11.45
N MET A 406 3.14 14.45 -11.74
CA MET A 406 4.44 14.47 -11.04
C MET A 406 5.20 15.78 -11.30
N THR A 407 5.34 16.15 -12.58
CA THR A 407 6.05 17.34 -13.02
C THR A 407 5.26 18.62 -12.74
N GLY A 408 3.93 18.55 -12.77
CA GLY A 408 3.04 19.64 -12.38
C GLY A 408 3.03 19.86 -10.86
N VAL A 409 2.26 19.06 -10.13
CA VAL A 409 1.97 19.28 -8.70
C VAL A 409 2.73 18.33 -7.76
N GLY A 410 3.30 17.23 -8.27
CA GLY A 410 4.02 16.22 -7.47
C GLY A 410 5.29 16.73 -6.81
N ARG A 411 5.87 17.85 -7.27
CA ARG A 411 7.04 18.48 -6.64
C ARG A 411 6.85 18.84 -5.16
N VAL A 412 5.61 19.14 -4.75
CA VAL A 412 5.28 19.52 -3.35
C VAL A 412 4.80 18.33 -2.51
N LEU A 413 4.96 17.09 -2.98
CA LEU A 413 4.51 15.89 -2.28
C LEU A 413 5.02 15.80 -0.83
N ARG A 414 6.24 16.27 -0.60
CA ARG A 414 6.94 16.27 0.69
C ARG A 414 7.11 17.66 1.30
N GLU A 415 6.83 18.73 0.55
CA GLU A 415 7.10 20.10 1.01
C GLU A 415 6.15 20.50 2.16
N PRO A 416 6.67 20.92 3.32
CA PRO A 416 5.83 21.36 4.44
C PRO A 416 4.98 22.59 4.08
N ALA A 417 3.72 22.61 4.52
CA ALA A 417 2.86 23.78 4.42
C ALA A 417 2.89 24.54 5.77
N GLY A 418 3.87 25.44 5.92
CA GLY A 418 4.11 26.15 7.17
C GLY A 418 4.59 25.21 8.29
N ARG A 419 3.73 24.97 9.27
CA ARG A 419 3.94 24.07 10.42
C ARG A 419 3.36 22.67 10.21
N ILE A 420 2.80 22.39 9.04
CA ILE A 420 2.24 21.08 8.67
C ILE A 420 3.26 20.32 7.83
N HIS A 421 3.70 19.17 8.31
CA HIS A 421 4.58 18.23 7.62
C HIS A 421 3.77 17.01 7.13
N TRP A 422 4.24 16.37 6.07
CA TRP A 422 3.52 15.28 5.41
C TRP A 422 4.28 13.98 5.54
N ALA A 423 3.63 12.94 6.05
CA ALA A 423 4.13 11.57 6.04
C ALA A 423 3.11 10.67 5.33
N GLY A 424 3.34 9.36 5.37
CA GLY A 424 2.57 8.38 4.61
C GLY A 424 3.44 7.78 3.51
N THR A 425 3.20 6.50 3.19
CA THR A 425 4.06 5.75 2.27
C THR A 425 4.18 6.41 0.88
N GLU A 426 3.18 7.18 0.47
CA GLU A 426 3.20 7.98 -0.76
C GLU A 426 4.34 9.00 -0.79
N THR A 427 4.75 9.51 0.37
CA THR A 427 5.84 10.48 0.50
C THR A 427 7.21 9.81 0.69
N ALA A 428 7.31 8.48 0.57
CA ALA A 428 8.58 7.77 0.69
C ALA A 428 9.44 7.90 -0.59
N THR A 429 10.74 7.68 -0.45
CA THR A 429 11.70 7.61 -1.58
C THR A 429 12.24 6.20 -1.82
N GLU A 430 12.05 5.30 -0.85
CA GLU A 430 12.34 3.88 -0.92
C GLU A 430 11.04 3.14 -0.61
N TRP A 431 10.72 2.10 -1.38
CA TRP A 431 9.53 1.28 -1.15
C TRP A 431 8.23 2.08 -1.00
N THR A 432 8.08 3.15 -1.79
CA THR A 432 6.84 3.93 -1.90
C THR A 432 5.66 2.99 -2.12
N GLY A 433 4.59 3.15 -1.34
CA GLY A 433 3.41 2.29 -1.39
C GLY A 433 3.40 1.10 -0.41
N TYR A 434 4.56 0.74 0.16
CA TYR A 434 4.69 -0.40 1.08
C TYR A 434 4.79 0.03 2.55
N MET A 435 4.74 -0.96 3.46
CA MET A 435 4.97 -0.74 4.89
C MET A 435 6.37 -0.17 5.20
N GLU A 436 7.40 -0.61 4.47
CA GLU A 436 8.76 -0.03 4.55
C GLU A 436 8.76 1.47 4.22
N GLY A 437 8.10 1.87 3.13
CA GLY A 437 7.95 3.28 2.76
C GLY A 437 7.16 4.07 3.79
N ALA A 438 6.16 3.46 4.44
CA ALA A 438 5.44 4.10 5.54
C ALA A 438 6.39 4.43 6.70
N LEU A 439 7.22 3.47 7.13
CA LEU A 439 8.21 3.69 8.18
C LEU A 439 9.23 4.78 7.80
N GLN A 440 9.82 4.68 6.61
CA GLN A 440 10.77 5.66 6.10
C GLN A 440 10.17 7.08 6.05
N SER A 441 8.91 7.20 5.60
CA SER A 441 8.22 8.49 5.54
C SER A 441 7.98 9.11 6.92
N GLY A 442 7.63 8.29 7.91
CA GLY A 442 7.36 8.72 9.28
C GLY A 442 8.64 9.15 10.00
N GLU A 443 9.70 8.37 9.91
CA GLU A 443 11.03 8.69 10.45
C GLU A 443 11.55 10.02 9.88
N ARG A 444 11.39 10.23 8.56
CA ARG A 444 11.80 11.49 7.93
C ARG A 444 10.93 12.69 8.38
N ALA A 445 9.61 12.54 8.54
CA ALA A 445 8.78 13.62 9.08
C ALA A 445 9.18 13.99 10.51
N ALA A 446 9.40 12.98 11.36
CA ALA A 446 9.87 13.17 12.72
C ALA A 446 11.19 13.93 12.77
N SER A 447 12.15 13.57 11.92
CA SER A 447 13.45 14.26 11.80
C SER A 447 13.28 15.73 11.39
N GLU A 448 12.48 16.01 10.37
CA GLU A 448 12.21 17.39 9.92
C GLU A 448 11.59 18.26 11.02
N VAL A 449 10.59 17.73 11.73
CA VAL A 449 9.92 18.45 12.81
C VAL A 449 10.84 18.60 14.02
N GLY A 450 11.59 17.55 14.37
CA GLY A 450 12.57 17.56 15.46
C GLY A 450 13.61 18.66 15.27
N ALA A 451 14.19 18.78 14.07
CA ALA A 451 15.15 19.83 13.75
C ALA A 451 14.56 21.24 13.89
N ARG A 452 13.28 21.43 13.54
CA ARG A 452 12.59 22.72 13.70
C ARG A 452 12.31 23.06 15.16
N LEU A 453 11.93 22.07 15.97
CA LEU A 453 11.72 22.24 17.41
C LEU A 453 13.02 22.64 18.12
N GLU A 454 14.14 22.03 17.77
CA GLU A 454 15.46 22.38 18.32
C GLU A 454 15.94 23.76 17.86
N GLY A 455 15.72 24.11 16.58
CA GLY A 455 16.08 25.41 16.03
C GLY A 455 15.27 26.58 16.60
N ALA A 456 14.04 26.33 17.07
CA ALA A 456 13.22 27.32 17.76
C ALA A 456 13.72 27.58 19.19
N GLY A 457 14.11 26.54 19.93
CA GLY A 457 14.59 26.66 21.31
C GLY A 457 15.97 27.30 21.49
N ARG A 458 16.72 27.54 20.40
CA ARG A 458 18.02 28.25 20.43
C ARG A 458 17.91 29.75 20.14
N ARG A 459 16.71 30.26 19.82
CA ARG A 459 16.46 31.68 19.51
C ARG A 459 15.68 32.41 20.60
N GLU A 460 15.31 31.71 21.66
CA GLU A 460 14.85 32.23 22.94
C GLU A 460 16.02 32.21 23.92
#